data_AF-A0A0C2NGC0-F1
#
_entry.id   AF-A0A0C2NGC0-F1
#
_cell.length_a   1.000
_cell.length_b   1.000
_cell.length_c   1.000
_cell.angle_alpha   90.00
_cell.angle_beta   90.00
_cell.angle_gamma   90.00
#
_symmetry.space_group_name_H-M   'P 1'
#
loop_
_entity.id
_entity.type
_entity.pdbx_description
1 polymer ?
#
loop_
_entity_poly.entity_id
_entity_poly.type
_entity_poly.pdbx_seq_one_letter_code
_entity_poly.pdbx_strand_id
1 'polypeptide(L)'
;MLRDLNVCKSGHCSNLGEPGAPDYEYHIRPLGFLAMRCDKCAATPPMLDNESYLKIWHSWQQKVALYSGRCCPDCGSRHFKCFGRSAVQKPRRQCKACGRTFSVRDPVTQAQRNNVEHIMRLMKKAKPDDGDNILMYAAEKGVHFDRATAQIQRLSLQMLWQCPPAQRIASVSFIVPYRGENNALWCLISTNMDTGEVIHISTTLVELELSAEGRYQSCQDAPSTNWDHTTSAMRMAEDQEARFLARGQFDRCDFGLVKVAKKGTSHALPVLTAHAHFALLRYLGHGIGQDGEVGSHCLQHEVFLRGACITQYAHCVKRDNMALLYVVGETKSQCTHHSTRKLGWWQNLWHSVTDTQGNQKAYSVLCGNNRLDAEQISLSTCFAAIRYIEDQIACHHLGEFTPTRVNHLMALIAQNFNQDLRFED
;
A
#
# COMPACT_ATOMS: atom_id res chain seq x y z
N MET A 1 15.38 -3.04 -9.25
CA MET A 1 14.36 -2.22 -8.54
C MET A 1 15.02 -0.93 -8.12
N LEU A 2 14.29 0.19 -8.22
CA LEU A 2 14.84 1.51 -7.99
C LEU A 2 15.22 1.69 -6.51
N ARG A 3 16.45 2.12 -6.25
CA ARG A 3 16.97 2.37 -4.90
C ARG A 3 16.91 3.84 -4.48
N ASP A 4 16.65 4.72 -5.45
CA ASP A 4 16.62 6.16 -5.28
C ASP A 4 15.23 6.67 -5.66
N LEU A 5 14.53 7.30 -4.71
CA LEU A 5 13.21 7.87 -4.92
C LEU A 5 13.24 9.28 -5.52
N ASN A 6 14.43 9.91 -5.54
CA ASN A 6 14.65 11.29 -5.97
C ASN A 6 14.92 11.34 -7.48
N VAL A 7 13.94 10.84 -8.23
CA VAL A 7 13.91 10.74 -9.68
C VAL A 7 12.74 11.54 -10.27
N CYS A 8 12.79 11.81 -11.57
CA CYS A 8 11.69 12.46 -12.28
C CYS A 8 10.42 11.59 -12.22
N LYS A 9 9.27 12.23 -11.96
CA LYS A 9 7.95 11.59 -11.83
C LYS A 9 6.96 12.10 -12.89
N SER A 10 7.48 12.65 -13.99
CA SER A 10 6.70 13.19 -15.12
C SER A 10 6.55 12.13 -16.20
N GLY A 11 5.32 11.73 -16.51
CA GLY A 11 5.02 10.59 -17.39
C GLY A 11 5.63 10.66 -18.79
N HIS A 12 5.73 11.85 -19.35
CA HIS A 12 6.25 12.08 -20.71
C HIS A 12 7.75 12.43 -20.77
N CYS A 13 8.44 12.45 -19.62
CA CYS A 13 9.84 12.84 -19.56
C CYS A 13 10.75 11.64 -19.87
N SER A 14 11.80 11.86 -20.68
CA SER A 14 12.83 10.84 -20.93
C SER A 14 13.51 10.37 -19.64
N ASN A 15 13.61 11.25 -18.64
CA ASN A 15 14.21 10.96 -17.34
C ASN A 15 13.23 10.31 -16.35
N LEU A 16 11.98 9.99 -16.74
CA LEU A 16 11.01 9.35 -15.84
C LEU A 16 11.61 8.13 -15.16
N GLY A 17 11.65 8.12 -13.83
CA GLY A 17 12.16 7.00 -13.04
C GLY A 17 13.67 6.73 -13.18
N GLU A 18 14.43 7.58 -13.88
CA GLU A 18 15.86 7.34 -14.08
C GLU A 18 16.67 7.87 -12.89
N PRO A 19 17.46 7.03 -12.20
CA PRO A 19 18.32 7.45 -11.10
C PRO A 19 19.59 8.15 -11.61
N GLY A 20 20.03 9.19 -10.90
CA GLY A 20 21.31 9.87 -11.17
C GLY A 20 21.42 10.48 -12.58
N ALA A 21 20.30 10.92 -13.16
CA ALA A 21 20.34 11.58 -14.47
C ALA A 21 21.14 12.90 -14.38
N PRO A 22 21.95 13.24 -15.40
CA PRO A 22 22.78 14.44 -15.38
C PRO A 22 21.96 15.74 -15.41
N ASP A 23 20.71 15.68 -15.86
CA ASP A 23 19.79 16.83 -15.88
C ASP A 23 19.09 17.08 -14.52
N TYR A 24 19.58 16.47 -13.44
CA TYR A 24 19.00 16.65 -12.12
C TYR A 24 19.79 17.66 -11.29
N GLU A 25 19.07 18.65 -10.78
CA GLU A 25 19.54 19.55 -9.73
C GLU A 25 18.89 19.15 -8.40
N TYR A 26 19.71 18.85 -7.40
CA TYR A 26 19.25 18.45 -6.07
C TYR A 26 19.33 19.61 -5.08
N HIS A 27 18.61 19.46 -3.96
CA HIS A 27 18.65 20.38 -2.82
C HIS A 27 18.14 21.80 -3.10
N ILE A 28 17.26 21.96 -4.10
CA ILE A 28 16.60 23.24 -4.38
C ILE A 28 15.32 23.42 -3.56
N ARG A 29 14.79 24.65 -3.51
CA ARG A 29 13.57 24.98 -2.74
C ARG A 29 12.59 25.91 -3.49
N PRO A 30 12.09 25.53 -4.66
CA PRO A 30 11.23 26.38 -5.48
C PRO A 30 9.88 26.69 -4.80
N LEU A 31 9.42 25.81 -3.91
CA LEU A 31 8.16 25.92 -3.17
C LEU A 31 8.39 25.91 -1.64
N GLY A 32 9.59 26.29 -1.19
CA GLY A 32 9.96 26.36 0.23
C GLY A 32 10.41 25.03 0.87
N PHE A 33 10.02 23.89 0.32
CA PHE A 33 10.51 22.56 0.74
C PHE A 33 11.64 22.04 -0.15
N LEU A 34 12.42 21.08 0.37
CA LEU A 34 13.54 20.47 -0.34
C LEU A 34 13.02 19.65 -1.54
N ALA A 35 13.53 19.94 -2.72
CA ALA A 35 13.12 19.30 -3.96
C ALA A 35 14.32 18.98 -4.87
N MET A 36 14.08 18.09 -5.83
CA MET A 36 14.95 17.87 -6.97
C MET A 36 14.26 18.51 -8.19
N ARG A 37 15.00 19.17 -9.09
CA ARG A 37 14.51 19.61 -10.40
C ARG A 37 15.08 18.75 -11.51
N CYS A 38 14.22 18.37 -12.45
CA CYS A 38 14.62 17.73 -13.70
C CYS A 38 14.60 18.77 -14.83
N ASP A 39 15.77 19.17 -15.32
CA ASP A 39 15.91 20.22 -16.34
C ASP A 39 15.31 19.83 -17.70
N LYS A 40 15.13 18.52 -17.97
CA LYS A 40 14.43 18.05 -19.17
C LYS A 40 12.96 18.44 -19.23
N CYS A 41 12.29 18.56 -18.08
CA CYS A 41 10.84 18.78 -18.02
C CYS A 41 10.40 19.82 -16.98
N ALA A 42 11.36 20.48 -16.34
CA ALA A 42 11.18 21.44 -15.25
C ALA A 42 10.41 20.92 -14.02
N ALA A 43 10.15 19.61 -13.91
CA ALA A 43 9.44 19.05 -12.77
C ALA A 43 10.28 19.13 -11.50
N THR A 44 9.66 19.53 -10.39
CA THR A 44 10.32 19.74 -9.10
C THR A 44 9.76 18.84 -7.98
N PRO A 45 9.84 17.51 -8.09
CA PRO A 45 9.33 16.63 -7.04
C PRO A 45 10.03 16.86 -5.69
N PRO A 46 9.31 16.72 -4.56
CA PRO A 46 9.91 16.73 -3.23
C PRO A 46 11.03 15.68 -3.11
N MET A 47 12.09 16.04 -2.38
CA MET A 47 13.14 15.08 -2.02
C MET A 47 12.68 14.21 -0.84
N LEU A 48 12.87 12.91 -1.00
CA LEU A 48 12.50 11.87 -0.06
C LEU A 48 13.75 11.26 0.58
N ASP A 49 13.60 10.79 1.82
CA ASP A 49 14.65 10.09 2.55
C ASP A 49 14.83 8.65 2.03
N ASN A 50 15.83 8.49 1.16
CA ASN A 50 16.20 7.20 0.60
C ASN A 50 16.70 6.21 1.66
N GLU A 51 17.33 6.68 2.75
CA GLU A 51 17.84 5.76 3.76
C GLU A 51 16.69 5.05 4.50
N SER A 52 15.70 5.81 4.96
CA SER A 52 14.51 5.24 5.59
C SER A 52 13.70 4.39 4.60
N TYR A 53 13.53 4.84 3.35
CA TYR A 53 12.90 4.02 2.32
C TYR A 53 13.59 2.66 2.16
N LEU A 54 14.91 2.65 2.01
CA LEU A 54 15.68 1.42 1.82
C LEU A 54 15.56 0.48 3.03
N LYS A 55 15.53 1.01 4.26
CA LYS A 55 15.28 0.19 5.46
C LYS A 55 13.90 -0.48 5.41
N ILE A 56 12.85 0.27 5.07
CA ILE A 56 11.48 -0.25 4.96
C ILE A 56 11.40 -1.30 3.84
N TRP A 57 11.91 -0.97 2.65
CA TRP A 57 11.92 -1.84 1.49
C TRP A 57 12.68 -3.14 1.75
N HIS A 58 13.88 -3.05 2.32
CA HIS A 58 14.70 -4.23 2.64
C HIS A 58 14.02 -5.13 3.68
N SER A 59 13.33 -4.55 4.68
CA SER A 59 12.50 -5.33 5.61
C SER A 59 11.40 -6.13 4.89
N TRP A 60 10.70 -5.52 3.93
CA TRP A 60 9.70 -6.24 3.13
C TRP A 60 10.33 -7.35 2.28
N GLN A 61 11.43 -7.06 1.59
CA GLN A 61 12.16 -8.05 0.80
C GLN A 61 12.61 -9.25 1.65
N GLN A 62 13.13 -8.99 2.85
CA GLN A 62 13.50 -10.03 3.81
C GLN A 62 12.30 -10.86 4.23
N LYS A 63 11.16 -10.24 4.53
CA LYS A 63 9.92 -10.96 4.88
C LYS A 63 9.48 -11.87 3.73
N VAL A 64 9.39 -11.36 2.51
CA VAL A 64 9.03 -12.17 1.32
C VAL A 64 9.98 -13.35 1.16
N ALA A 65 11.29 -13.11 1.25
CA ALA A 65 12.31 -14.15 1.13
C ALA A 65 12.18 -15.23 2.21
N LEU A 66 11.95 -14.83 3.46
CA LEU A 66 11.87 -15.75 4.60
C LEU A 66 10.54 -16.50 4.67
N TYR A 67 9.45 -15.95 4.12
CA TYR A 67 8.14 -16.59 4.13
C TYR A 67 7.89 -17.44 2.88
N SER A 68 8.32 -16.97 1.70
CA SER A 68 8.13 -17.70 0.44
C SER A 68 9.29 -18.63 0.09
N GLY A 69 10.51 -18.34 0.57
CA GLY A 69 11.73 -19.01 0.16
C GLY A 69 12.17 -18.73 -1.29
N ARG A 70 11.45 -17.90 -2.06
CA ARG A 70 11.66 -17.73 -3.50
C ARG A 70 12.91 -16.91 -3.88
N CYS A 71 13.53 -16.25 -2.92
CA CYS A 71 14.69 -15.38 -3.13
C CYS A 71 15.58 -15.33 -1.89
N CYS A 72 16.82 -14.85 -2.06
CA CYS A 72 17.73 -14.57 -0.96
C CYS A 72 17.24 -13.37 -0.15
N PRO A 73 17.20 -13.45 1.20
CA PRO A 73 16.75 -12.34 2.05
C PRO A 73 17.72 -11.16 2.07
N ASP A 74 18.96 -11.35 1.60
CA ASP A 74 20.02 -10.34 1.67
C ASP A 74 20.16 -9.58 0.35
N CYS A 75 20.45 -10.29 -0.75
CA CYS A 75 20.64 -9.67 -2.07
C CYS A 75 19.44 -9.81 -3.02
N GLY A 76 18.37 -10.53 -2.64
CA GLY A 76 17.22 -10.77 -3.52
C GLY A 76 17.41 -11.79 -4.63
N SER A 77 18.62 -12.36 -4.79
CA SER A 77 18.88 -13.35 -5.85
C SER A 77 17.97 -14.57 -5.74
N ARG A 78 17.42 -15.02 -6.87
CA ARG A 78 16.65 -16.26 -6.99
C ARG A 78 17.55 -17.49 -7.20
N HIS A 79 18.86 -17.29 -7.30
CA HIS A 79 19.84 -18.35 -7.54
C HIS A 79 20.45 -18.80 -6.21
N PHE A 80 20.00 -19.95 -5.73
CA PHE A 80 20.52 -20.59 -4.51
C PHE A 80 20.59 -22.10 -4.68
N LYS A 81 21.45 -22.75 -3.89
CA LYS A 81 21.52 -24.22 -3.79
C LYS A 81 20.95 -24.67 -2.45
N CYS A 82 20.30 -25.83 -2.43
CA CYS A 82 19.97 -26.50 -1.19
C CYS A 82 21.26 -26.98 -0.52
N PHE A 83 21.44 -26.64 0.75
CA PHE A 83 22.66 -26.87 1.52
C PHE A 83 22.29 -27.44 2.89
N GLY A 84 22.18 -28.77 2.99
CA GLY A 84 21.93 -29.46 4.26
C GLY A 84 20.61 -29.09 4.95
N ARG A 85 20.53 -29.41 6.25
CA ARG A 85 19.37 -29.15 7.11
C ARG A 85 19.78 -28.37 8.35
N SER A 86 18.84 -27.61 8.91
CA SER A 86 19.01 -26.98 10.23
C SER A 86 18.88 -28.00 11.37
N ALA A 87 19.19 -27.59 12.61
CA ALA A 87 18.96 -28.42 13.80
C ALA A 87 17.50 -28.87 13.94
N VAL A 88 16.56 -28.09 13.40
CA VAL A 88 15.12 -28.41 13.35
C VAL A 88 14.73 -29.06 12.00
N GLN A 89 15.67 -29.75 11.35
CA GLN A 89 15.50 -30.51 10.10
C GLN A 89 15.00 -29.75 8.86
N LYS A 90 14.89 -28.42 8.92
CA LYS A 90 14.49 -27.61 7.75
C LYS A 90 15.58 -27.51 6.69
N PRO A 91 15.23 -27.56 5.38
CA PRO A 91 16.16 -27.30 4.31
C PRO A 91 16.82 -25.93 4.48
N ARG A 92 18.15 -25.91 4.43
CA ARG A 92 18.93 -24.68 4.34
C ARG A 92 19.24 -24.40 2.88
N ARG A 93 19.28 -23.12 2.52
CA ARG A 93 19.57 -22.62 1.18
C ARG A 93 20.76 -21.70 1.28
N GLN A 94 21.70 -21.81 0.36
CA GLN A 94 22.82 -20.87 0.24
C GLN A 94 22.69 -20.10 -1.07
N CYS A 95 22.66 -18.77 -0.96
CA CYS A 95 22.67 -17.87 -2.12
C CYS A 95 23.96 -18.05 -2.91
N LYS A 96 23.85 -18.26 -4.23
CA LYS A 96 25.02 -18.37 -5.11
C LYS A 96 25.66 -17.02 -5.41
N ALA A 97 24.93 -15.91 -5.25
CA ALA A 97 25.43 -14.56 -5.53
C ALA A 97 26.19 -13.96 -4.34
N CYS A 98 25.64 -14.03 -3.12
CA CYS A 98 26.25 -13.42 -1.94
C CYS A 98 26.72 -14.43 -0.87
N GLY A 99 26.58 -15.73 -1.11
CA GLY A 99 26.99 -16.77 -0.15
C GLY A 99 26.10 -16.91 1.10
N ARG A 100 25.11 -16.03 1.29
CA ARG A 100 24.22 -16.04 2.47
C ARG A 100 23.45 -17.35 2.59
N THR A 101 23.54 -17.97 3.77
CA THR A 101 22.72 -19.13 4.14
C THR A 101 21.45 -18.70 4.86
N PHE A 102 20.32 -19.31 4.51
CA PHE A 102 19.02 -19.03 5.12
C PHE A 102 18.09 -20.26 5.05
N SER A 103 17.03 -20.25 5.84
CA SER A 103 15.94 -21.23 5.79
C SER A 103 14.60 -20.49 5.79
N VAL A 104 13.60 -21.09 5.13
CA VAL A 104 12.22 -20.61 5.22
C VAL A 104 11.75 -20.72 6.67
N ARG A 105 11.12 -19.67 7.17
CA ARG A 105 10.58 -19.66 8.54
C ARG A 105 9.24 -20.38 8.53
N ASP A 106 8.98 -21.19 9.56
CA ASP A 106 7.60 -21.63 9.77
C ASP A 106 6.84 -20.38 10.19
N PRO A 107 5.65 -20.15 9.61
CA PRO A 107 4.85 -19.02 10.00
C PRO A 107 4.47 -19.12 11.48
N VAL A 108 4.18 -20.35 11.95
CA VAL A 108 3.72 -20.65 13.30
C VAL A 108 4.62 -21.67 14.00
N THR A 109 5.08 -21.36 15.22
CA THR A 109 5.87 -22.29 16.05
C THR A 109 4.96 -23.23 16.83
N GLN A 110 5.43 -24.45 17.15
CA GLN A 110 4.64 -25.42 17.93
C GLN A 110 4.07 -24.81 19.23
N ALA A 111 4.91 -24.06 19.96
CA ALA A 111 4.54 -23.42 21.22
C ALA A 111 3.49 -22.30 21.07
N GLN A 112 3.16 -21.87 19.85
CA GLN A 112 2.17 -20.83 19.59
C GLN A 112 0.96 -21.31 18.79
N ARG A 113 0.91 -22.58 18.36
CA ARG A 113 -0.20 -23.11 17.54
C ARG A 113 -1.56 -22.88 18.18
N ASN A 114 -1.73 -23.31 19.43
CA ASN A 114 -3.01 -23.15 20.14
C ASN A 114 -3.43 -21.68 20.26
N ASN A 115 -2.49 -20.77 20.52
CA ASN A 115 -2.80 -19.33 20.60
C ASN A 115 -3.19 -18.77 19.23
N VAL A 116 -2.48 -19.16 18.18
CA VAL A 116 -2.76 -18.72 16.81
C VAL A 116 -4.14 -19.22 16.37
N GLU A 117 -4.42 -20.51 16.55
CA GLU A 117 -5.71 -21.12 16.22
C GLU A 117 -6.86 -20.47 17.00
N HIS A 118 -6.67 -20.20 18.30
CA HIS A 118 -7.68 -19.53 19.11
C HIS A 118 -7.96 -18.10 18.63
N ILE A 119 -6.93 -17.30 18.36
CA ILE A 119 -7.10 -15.93 17.86
C ILE A 119 -7.78 -15.94 16.49
N MET A 120 -7.37 -16.82 15.57
CA MET A 120 -8.01 -16.94 14.26
C MET A 120 -9.48 -17.34 14.38
N ARG A 121 -9.83 -18.25 15.29
CA ARG A 121 -11.22 -18.61 15.59
C ARG A 121 -12.01 -17.42 16.12
N LEU A 122 -11.46 -16.66 17.06
CA LEU A 122 -12.11 -15.46 17.62
C LEU A 122 -12.37 -14.40 16.54
N MET A 123 -11.39 -14.16 15.66
CA MET A 123 -11.47 -13.20 14.57
C MET A 123 -12.35 -13.64 13.39
N LYS A 124 -12.82 -14.89 13.37
CA LYS A 124 -13.75 -15.39 12.35
C LYS A 124 -15.21 -15.28 12.77
N LYS A 125 -15.48 -15.05 14.07
CA LYS A 125 -16.85 -14.91 14.55
C LYS A 125 -17.42 -13.56 14.11
N ALA A 126 -18.64 -13.58 13.57
CA ALA A 126 -19.33 -12.36 13.16
C ALA A 126 -19.63 -11.40 14.33
N LYS A 127 -19.69 -11.92 15.57
CA LYS A 127 -19.84 -11.13 16.80
C LYS A 127 -18.94 -11.72 17.91
N PRO A 128 -18.39 -10.88 18.82
CA PRO A 128 -17.71 -11.38 20.00
C PRO A 128 -18.70 -12.10 20.92
N ASP A 129 -18.26 -13.20 21.55
CA ASP A 129 -19.06 -13.87 22.59
C ASP A 129 -18.86 -13.18 23.94
N ASP A 130 -19.91 -13.18 24.76
CA ASP A 130 -19.82 -12.79 26.17
C ASP A 130 -18.90 -13.77 26.91
N GLY A 131 -17.68 -13.33 27.23
CA GLY A 131 -16.68 -14.10 27.96
C GLY A 131 -15.60 -14.81 27.13
N ASP A 132 -15.73 -14.90 25.80
CA ASP A 132 -14.71 -15.44 24.89
C ASP A 132 -14.52 -14.51 23.69
N ASN A 133 -13.88 -13.37 23.93
CA ASN A 133 -13.54 -12.36 22.92
C ASN A 133 -12.04 -12.04 22.90
N ILE A 134 -11.61 -11.36 21.83
CA ILE A 134 -10.19 -11.09 21.59
C ILE A 134 -9.58 -10.12 22.60
N LEU A 135 -10.35 -9.16 23.15
CA LEU A 135 -9.86 -8.23 24.17
C LEU A 135 -9.50 -8.96 25.45
N MET A 136 -10.42 -9.79 25.97
CA MET A 136 -10.20 -10.60 27.16
C MET A 136 -9.03 -11.56 26.98
N TYR A 137 -8.97 -12.24 25.83
CA TYR A 137 -7.88 -13.15 25.52
C TYR A 137 -6.52 -12.45 25.44
N ALA A 138 -6.48 -11.24 24.88
CA ALA A 138 -5.27 -10.43 24.82
C ALA A 138 -4.80 -9.95 26.20
N ALA A 139 -5.73 -9.65 27.11
CA ALA A 139 -5.44 -9.31 28.50
C ALA A 139 -4.89 -10.53 29.27
N GLU A 140 -5.51 -11.71 29.10
CA GLU A 140 -5.11 -12.95 29.76
C GLU A 140 -3.72 -13.44 29.31
N LYS A 141 -3.45 -13.45 27.99
CA LYS A 141 -2.22 -14.03 27.43
C LYS A 141 -1.04 -13.07 27.35
N GLY A 142 -1.26 -11.75 27.47
CA GLY A 142 -0.20 -10.73 27.47
C GLY A 142 0.82 -10.90 26.34
N VAL A 143 2.09 -11.12 26.68
CA VAL A 143 3.20 -11.29 25.71
C VAL A 143 3.00 -12.48 24.77
N HIS A 144 2.31 -13.54 25.21
CA HIS A 144 2.02 -14.67 24.33
C HIS A 144 1.02 -14.30 23.22
N PHE A 145 0.09 -13.38 23.49
CA PHE A 145 -0.78 -12.81 22.45
C PHE A 145 0.03 -12.01 21.42
N ASP A 146 0.99 -11.19 21.88
CA ASP A 146 1.85 -10.42 20.98
C ASP A 146 2.70 -11.32 20.07
N ARG A 147 3.23 -12.42 20.63
CA ARG A 147 3.98 -13.42 19.86
C ARG A 147 3.10 -14.16 18.86
N ALA A 148 1.87 -14.50 19.24
CA ALA A 148 0.91 -15.19 18.37
C ALA A 148 0.45 -14.28 17.21
N THR A 149 0.06 -13.03 17.49
CA THR A 149 -0.32 -12.06 16.45
C THR A 149 0.84 -11.77 15.48
N ALA A 150 2.07 -11.67 16.00
CA ALA A 150 3.26 -11.53 15.15
C ALA A 150 3.54 -12.75 14.25
N GLN A 151 3.00 -13.93 14.57
CA GLN A 151 3.09 -15.14 13.75
C GLN A 151 1.91 -15.23 12.76
N ILE A 152 0.71 -14.86 13.20
CA ILE A 152 -0.48 -14.66 12.36
C ILE A 152 -0.14 -13.71 11.21
N GLN A 153 0.46 -12.54 11.49
CA GLN A 153 0.82 -11.59 10.44
C GLN A 153 1.69 -12.24 9.35
N ARG A 154 2.65 -13.11 9.73
CA ARG A 154 3.52 -13.80 8.76
C ARG A 154 2.72 -14.79 7.93
N LEU A 155 1.87 -15.57 8.58
CA LEU A 155 1.01 -16.54 7.92
C LEU A 155 0.10 -15.84 6.90
N SER A 156 -0.60 -14.79 7.33
CA SER A 156 -1.53 -14.06 6.48
C SER A 156 -0.81 -13.34 5.34
N LEU A 157 0.30 -12.65 5.59
CA LEU A 157 1.10 -12.04 4.51
C LEU A 157 1.65 -13.08 3.53
N GLN A 158 2.07 -14.26 4.03
CA GLN A 158 2.52 -15.35 3.17
C GLN A 158 1.41 -15.82 2.23
N MET A 159 0.16 -15.87 2.70
CA MET A 159 -1.01 -16.22 1.88
C MET A 159 -1.32 -15.14 0.85
N LEU A 160 -1.36 -13.87 1.25
CA LEU A 160 -1.59 -12.74 0.33
C LEU A 160 -0.54 -12.70 -0.79
N TRP A 161 0.74 -12.92 -0.47
CA TRP A 161 1.84 -12.90 -1.45
C TRP A 161 1.98 -14.18 -2.28
N GLN A 162 1.13 -15.18 -2.05
CA GLN A 162 1.03 -16.35 -2.91
C GLN A 162 -0.05 -16.22 -3.99
N CYS A 163 -0.90 -15.19 -3.90
CA CYS A 163 -1.89 -14.90 -4.93
C CYS A 163 -1.21 -14.72 -6.31
N PRO A 164 -1.86 -15.16 -7.40
CA PRO A 164 -1.37 -14.91 -8.75
C PRO A 164 -1.13 -13.40 -9.01
N PRO A 165 -0.15 -13.04 -9.85
CA PRO A 165 0.08 -11.64 -10.20
C PRO A 165 -1.14 -10.99 -10.88
N ALA A 166 -1.85 -10.15 -10.14
CA ALA A 166 -2.86 -9.24 -10.69
C ALA A 166 -2.27 -8.28 -11.74
N GLN A 167 -2.94 -8.15 -12.90
CA GLN A 167 -2.56 -7.18 -13.92
C GLN A 167 -3.25 -5.82 -13.72
N ARG A 168 -4.50 -5.85 -13.23
CA ARG A 168 -5.32 -4.68 -12.92
C ARG A 168 -5.42 -4.50 -11.41
N ILE A 169 -4.98 -3.36 -10.90
CA ILE A 169 -4.87 -3.10 -9.46
C ILE A 169 -5.62 -1.83 -9.10
N ALA A 170 -6.39 -1.89 -8.01
CA ALA A 170 -6.88 -0.70 -7.32
C ALA A 170 -6.05 -0.48 -6.05
N SER A 171 -5.78 0.77 -5.70
CA SER A 171 -5.09 1.13 -4.45
C SER A 171 -5.75 2.33 -3.76
N VAL A 172 -6.10 2.15 -2.49
CA VAL A 172 -6.79 3.17 -1.67
C VAL A 172 -6.14 3.26 -0.30
N SER A 173 -6.03 4.48 0.22
CA SER A 173 -5.58 4.73 1.59
C SER A 173 -6.75 4.95 2.54
N PHE A 174 -6.57 4.56 3.80
CA PHE A 174 -7.56 4.72 4.86
C PHE A 174 -6.86 4.79 6.23
N ILE A 175 -7.62 5.06 7.28
CA ILE A 175 -7.10 5.24 8.64
C ILE A 175 -7.75 4.22 9.58
N VAL A 176 -6.96 3.67 10.49
CA VAL A 176 -7.43 2.76 11.54
C VAL A 176 -7.09 3.32 12.92
N PRO A 177 -8.04 3.38 13.88
CA PRO A 177 -7.76 3.84 15.23
C PRO A 177 -6.92 2.83 16.04
N TYR A 178 -6.20 3.31 17.05
CA TYR A 178 -5.56 2.47 18.07
C TYR A 178 -5.41 3.19 19.41
N ARG A 179 -5.42 2.42 20.51
CA ARG A 179 -5.47 2.93 21.89
C ARG A 179 -6.58 3.98 22.08
N GLY A 180 -7.78 3.65 21.61
CA GLY A 180 -8.91 4.57 21.53
C GLY A 180 -8.88 5.42 20.26
N GLU A 181 -9.78 6.39 20.18
CA GLU A 181 -10.05 7.15 18.95
C GLU A 181 -9.03 8.25 18.65
N ASN A 182 -8.15 8.57 19.60
CA ASN A 182 -7.23 9.69 19.48
C ASN A 182 -5.97 9.40 18.65
N ASN A 183 -5.63 8.13 18.39
CA ASN A 183 -4.46 7.81 17.58
C ASN A 183 -4.84 7.04 16.31
N ALA A 184 -4.08 7.27 15.26
CA ALA A 184 -4.39 6.80 13.92
C ALA A 184 -3.22 6.07 13.27
N LEU A 185 -3.52 4.96 12.59
CA LEU A 185 -2.63 4.28 11.66
C LEU A 185 -3.08 4.58 10.24
N TRP A 186 -2.24 5.26 9.47
CA TRP A 186 -2.45 5.35 8.03
C TRP A 186 -2.10 4.02 7.36
N CYS A 187 -3.01 3.56 6.51
CA CYS A 187 -2.99 2.28 5.82
C CYS A 187 -3.09 2.50 4.30
N LEU A 188 -2.45 1.63 3.54
CA LEU A 188 -2.60 1.52 2.09
C LEU A 188 -2.93 0.07 1.73
N ILE A 189 -4.05 -0.13 1.07
CA ILE A 189 -4.48 -1.44 0.57
C ILE A 189 -4.46 -1.45 -0.94
N SER A 190 -4.09 -2.59 -1.51
CA SER A 190 -4.23 -2.85 -2.94
C SER A 190 -4.95 -4.16 -3.18
N THR A 191 -5.84 -4.17 -4.16
CA THR A 191 -6.66 -5.31 -4.55
C THR A 191 -6.43 -5.66 -6.02
N ASN A 192 -6.61 -6.95 -6.35
CA ASN A 192 -6.81 -7.38 -7.72
C ASN A 192 -8.20 -6.90 -8.17
N MET A 193 -8.28 -6.11 -9.24
CA MET A 193 -9.56 -5.63 -9.75
C MET A 193 -10.39 -6.75 -10.39
N ASP A 194 -9.74 -7.84 -10.83
CA ASP A 194 -10.40 -8.97 -11.49
C ASP A 194 -11.09 -9.89 -10.49
N THR A 195 -10.40 -10.20 -9.40
CA THR A 195 -10.87 -11.17 -8.39
C THR A 195 -11.41 -10.51 -7.14
N GLY A 196 -11.27 -9.18 -6.99
CA GLY A 196 -11.60 -8.46 -5.76
C GLY A 196 -10.62 -8.68 -4.59
N GLU A 197 -9.77 -9.71 -4.67
CA GLU A 197 -8.88 -10.11 -3.58
C GLU A 197 -7.87 -9.02 -3.21
N VAL A 198 -7.64 -8.84 -1.92
CA VAL A 198 -6.52 -8.07 -1.39
C VAL A 198 -5.22 -8.76 -1.74
N ILE A 199 -4.33 -8.06 -2.41
CA ILE A 199 -3.00 -8.58 -2.78
C ILE A 199 -1.92 -8.05 -1.83
N HIS A 200 -2.11 -6.87 -1.25
CA HIS A 200 -1.21 -6.34 -0.25
C HIS A 200 -1.84 -5.24 0.62
N ILE A 201 -1.39 -5.15 1.88
CA ILE A 201 -1.71 -4.08 2.81
C ILE A 201 -0.44 -3.61 3.53
N SER A 202 -0.26 -2.30 3.66
CA SER A 202 0.82 -1.66 4.41
C SER A 202 0.27 -0.66 5.40
N THR A 203 0.98 -0.43 6.50
CA THR A 203 0.70 0.67 7.44
C THR A 203 1.96 1.51 7.63
N THR A 204 1.80 2.71 8.17
CA THR A 204 2.96 3.53 8.57
C THR A 204 3.77 2.92 9.70
N LEU A 205 3.21 1.97 10.46
CA LEU A 205 3.93 1.34 11.57
C LEU A 205 4.95 0.32 11.06
N VAL A 206 6.22 0.65 11.22
CA VAL A 206 7.35 -0.23 10.88
C VAL A 206 8.12 -0.61 12.14
N GLU A 207 8.46 -1.89 12.27
CA GLU A 207 9.32 -2.40 13.36
C GLU A 207 10.81 -2.11 13.06
N LEU A 208 11.10 -0.84 12.76
CA LEU A 208 12.41 -0.31 12.42
C LEU A 208 12.59 1.04 13.10
N GLU A 209 13.83 1.38 13.43
CA GLU A 209 14.20 2.73 13.83
C GLU A 209 14.59 3.55 12.59
N LEU A 210 13.77 4.54 12.26
CA LEU A 210 13.98 5.44 11.13
C LEU A 210 14.63 6.75 11.58
N SER A 211 15.28 7.46 10.66
CA SER A 211 15.80 8.81 10.87
C SER A 211 14.65 9.81 11.16
N ALA A 212 14.96 11.03 11.56
CA ALA A 212 13.91 12.04 11.79
C ALA A 212 13.16 12.38 10.51
N GLU A 213 13.86 12.38 9.38
CA GLU A 213 13.38 12.72 8.05
C GLU A 213 12.40 11.69 7.51
N GLY A 214 12.61 10.40 7.83
CA GLY A 214 11.72 9.31 7.43
C GLY A 214 10.55 9.05 8.38
N ARG A 215 10.54 9.69 9.56
CA ARG A 215 9.48 9.55 10.56
C ARG A 215 8.34 10.53 10.31
N TYR A 216 7.13 10.03 10.46
CA TYR A 216 5.94 10.85 10.52
C TYR A 216 5.93 11.69 11.79
N GLN A 217 5.57 12.95 11.62
CA GLN A 217 5.25 13.90 12.66
C GLN A 217 3.97 14.59 12.23
N SER A 218 3.06 14.80 13.17
CA SER A 218 1.82 15.50 12.84
C SER A 218 2.15 16.91 12.35
N CYS A 219 1.44 17.33 11.33
CA CYS A 219 1.64 18.61 10.65
C CYS A 219 0.29 19.25 10.32
N GLN A 220 0.29 20.53 9.95
CA GLN A 220 -0.92 21.14 9.44
C GLN A 220 -1.19 20.64 8.02
N ASP A 221 -2.21 19.79 7.85
CA ASP A 221 -2.70 19.38 6.54
C ASP A 221 -3.68 20.43 5.97
N ALA A 222 -3.99 20.26 4.69
CA ALA A 222 -5.06 20.96 4.03
C ALA A 222 -6.42 20.62 4.66
N PRO A 223 -7.34 21.61 4.73
CA PRO A 223 -8.69 21.39 5.27
C PRO A 223 -9.36 20.17 4.66
N SER A 224 -10.15 19.46 5.47
CA SER A 224 -10.96 18.34 4.98
C SER A 224 -11.99 18.83 3.97
N THR A 225 -12.29 17.99 2.99
CA THR A 225 -13.43 18.19 2.10
C THR A 225 -14.69 17.63 2.74
N ASN A 226 -15.76 18.43 2.72
CA ASN A 226 -17.09 17.99 3.10
C ASN A 226 -17.82 17.60 1.82
N TRP A 227 -17.72 16.32 1.45
CA TRP A 227 -18.50 15.75 0.36
C TRP A 227 -19.77 15.13 0.91
N ASP A 228 -20.88 15.43 0.26
CA ASP A 228 -22.16 14.76 0.50
C ASP A 228 -22.57 13.91 -0.71
N HIS A 229 -23.71 13.24 -0.60
CA HIS A 229 -24.25 12.38 -1.66
C HIS A 229 -24.64 13.14 -2.95
N THR A 230 -24.67 14.48 -2.93
CA THR A 230 -24.97 15.31 -4.10
C THR A 230 -23.72 15.85 -4.79
N THR A 231 -22.56 15.70 -4.16
CA THR A 231 -21.28 16.19 -4.69
C THR A 231 -20.90 15.37 -5.93
N SER A 232 -20.78 16.03 -7.09
CA SER A 232 -20.41 15.35 -8.33
C SER A 232 -18.98 14.80 -8.29
N ALA A 233 -18.72 13.70 -8.99
CA ALA A 233 -17.39 13.09 -9.03
C ALA A 233 -16.32 14.07 -9.58
N MET A 234 -16.71 14.92 -10.53
CA MET A 234 -15.84 15.97 -11.06
C MET A 234 -15.56 17.09 -10.06
N ARG A 235 -16.51 17.41 -9.18
CA ARG A 235 -16.29 18.37 -8.09
C ARG A 235 -15.36 17.79 -7.02
N MET A 236 -15.55 16.51 -6.68
CA MET A 236 -14.65 15.82 -5.74
C MET A 236 -13.19 15.84 -6.25
N ALA A 237 -12.97 15.62 -7.55
CA ALA A 237 -11.63 15.72 -8.15
C ALA A 237 -11.05 17.15 -8.07
N GLU A 238 -11.85 18.19 -8.33
CA GLU A 238 -11.42 19.60 -8.18
C GLU A 238 -11.02 19.94 -6.75
N ASP A 239 -11.88 19.58 -5.78
CA ASP A 239 -11.63 19.88 -4.37
C ASP A 239 -10.36 19.17 -3.89
N GLN A 240 -10.14 17.93 -4.32
CA GLN A 240 -8.98 17.15 -3.95
C GLN A 240 -7.68 17.73 -4.55
N GLU A 241 -7.68 18.22 -5.80
CA GLU A 241 -6.55 18.99 -6.36
C GLU A 241 -6.25 20.25 -5.54
N ALA A 242 -7.30 21.00 -5.15
CA ALA A 242 -7.16 22.21 -4.34
C ALA A 242 -6.55 21.89 -2.95
N ARG A 243 -6.94 20.76 -2.34
CA ARG A 243 -6.35 20.31 -1.06
C ARG A 243 -4.85 20.06 -1.18
N PHE A 244 -4.38 19.35 -2.20
CA PHE A 244 -2.94 19.11 -2.33
C PHE A 244 -2.14 20.40 -2.47
N LEU A 245 -2.68 21.38 -3.20
CA LEU A 245 -2.05 22.69 -3.40
C LEU A 245 -2.05 23.55 -2.14
N ALA A 246 -3.00 23.33 -1.23
CA ALA A 246 -3.06 24.01 0.05
C ALA A 246 -2.09 23.42 1.10
N ARG A 247 -1.52 22.23 0.87
CA ARG A 247 -0.51 21.64 1.77
C ARG A 247 0.80 22.41 1.70
N GLY A 248 1.49 22.53 2.84
CA GLY A 248 2.85 23.11 2.88
C GLY A 248 3.89 22.31 2.09
N GLN A 249 3.66 21.01 1.89
CA GLN A 249 4.46 20.14 1.03
C GLN A 249 3.55 19.00 0.53
N PHE A 250 3.59 18.69 -0.78
CA PHE A 250 2.64 17.79 -1.44
C PHE A 250 2.56 16.38 -0.84
N ASP A 251 3.68 15.85 -0.38
CA ASP A 251 3.84 14.50 0.17
C ASP A 251 3.78 14.43 1.71
N ARG A 252 3.51 15.57 2.38
CA ARG A 252 3.24 15.63 3.83
C ARG A 252 1.73 15.61 4.06
N CYS A 253 1.19 14.41 4.26
CA CYS A 253 -0.21 14.18 4.61
C CYS A 253 -0.31 13.94 6.13
N ASP A 254 -1.18 14.69 6.82
CA ASP A 254 -1.47 14.49 8.24
C ASP A 254 -2.64 13.51 8.36
N PHE A 255 -2.47 12.49 9.19
CA PHE A 255 -3.51 11.51 9.47
C PHE A 255 -3.86 11.47 10.95
N GLY A 256 -3.54 12.53 11.68
CA GLY A 256 -3.81 12.65 13.11
C GLY A 256 -2.62 12.23 14.00
N LEU A 257 -2.92 12.08 15.29
CA LEU A 257 -1.89 11.84 16.31
C LEU A 257 -1.35 10.42 16.24
N VAL A 258 -0.05 10.30 16.53
CA VAL A 258 0.63 9.02 16.65
C VAL A 258 1.41 8.91 17.95
N LYS A 259 1.36 7.73 18.57
CA LYS A 259 2.12 7.39 19.77
C LYS A 259 2.75 6.00 19.62
N VAL A 260 4.08 5.96 19.55
CA VAL A 260 4.85 4.71 19.61
C VAL A 260 5.36 4.49 21.03
N ALA A 261 5.04 3.34 21.63
CA ALA A 261 5.57 2.98 22.95
C ALA A 261 6.76 2.02 22.89
N LYS A 262 7.00 1.35 21.76
CA LYS A 262 8.00 0.29 21.62
C LYS A 262 9.29 0.82 21.00
N LYS A 263 10.42 0.63 21.69
CA LYS A 263 11.75 0.94 21.14
C LYS A 263 12.02 0.14 19.85
N GLY A 264 12.66 0.76 18.87
CA GLY A 264 12.95 0.14 17.57
C GLY A 264 11.72 0.03 16.66
N THR A 265 10.71 0.87 16.87
CA THR A 265 9.50 0.98 16.03
C THR A 265 9.30 2.44 15.66
N SER A 266 8.82 2.71 14.45
CA SER A 266 8.57 4.06 13.94
C SER A 266 7.25 4.12 13.19
N HIS A 267 6.58 5.28 13.20
CA HIS A 267 5.66 5.62 12.12
C HIS A 267 6.48 6.24 10.99
N ALA A 268 6.53 5.56 9.84
CA ALA A 268 7.11 6.09 8.62
C ALA A 268 6.18 7.14 8.01
N LEU A 269 6.73 8.03 7.16
CA LEU A 269 5.89 8.90 6.35
C LEU A 269 4.97 8.10 5.41
N PRO A 270 3.73 8.56 5.16
CA PRO A 270 2.83 7.93 4.19
C PRO A 270 3.46 7.76 2.80
N VAL A 271 4.18 8.78 2.32
CA VAL A 271 4.87 8.72 1.02
C VAL A 271 5.93 7.61 0.96
N LEU A 272 6.75 7.44 2.01
CA LEU A 272 7.74 6.36 2.05
C LEU A 272 7.08 4.98 2.14
N THR A 273 5.98 4.90 2.90
CA THR A 273 5.15 3.69 3.01
C THR A 273 4.55 3.32 1.65
N ALA A 274 4.02 4.29 0.91
CA ALA A 274 3.47 4.09 -0.44
C ALA A 274 4.55 3.63 -1.43
N HIS A 275 5.73 4.27 -1.42
CA HIS A 275 6.84 3.83 -2.27
C HIS A 275 7.28 2.39 -1.97
N ALA A 276 7.33 1.99 -0.69
CA ALA A 276 7.64 0.61 -0.32
C ALA A 276 6.52 -0.37 -0.69
N HIS A 277 5.26 0.04 -0.57
CA HIS A 277 4.09 -0.74 -0.96
C HIS A 277 4.12 -1.08 -2.46
N PHE A 278 4.27 -0.07 -3.32
CA PHE A 278 4.34 -0.30 -4.78
C PHE A 278 5.62 -1.04 -5.20
N ALA A 279 6.73 -0.84 -4.48
CA ALA A 279 7.95 -1.61 -4.72
C ALA A 279 7.72 -3.10 -4.46
N LEU A 280 6.98 -3.43 -3.39
CA LEU A 280 6.61 -4.80 -3.07
C LEU A 280 5.63 -5.40 -4.07
N LEU A 281 4.60 -4.67 -4.49
CA LEU A 281 3.69 -5.13 -5.54
C LEU A 281 4.44 -5.49 -6.82
N ARG A 282 5.32 -4.58 -7.28
CA ARG A 282 6.18 -4.82 -8.44
C ARG A 282 7.10 -6.01 -8.24
N TYR A 283 7.66 -6.18 -7.04
CA TYR A 283 8.54 -7.31 -6.71
C TYR A 283 7.84 -8.66 -6.86
N LEU A 284 6.57 -8.71 -6.45
CA LEU A 284 5.71 -9.88 -6.53
C LEU A 284 5.14 -10.11 -7.95
N GLY A 285 5.35 -9.15 -8.86
CA GLY A 285 4.94 -9.24 -10.27
C GLY A 285 3.59 -8.61 -10.56
N HIS A 286 2.94 -8.01 -9.57
CA HIS A 286 1.65 -7.35 -9.75
C HIS A 286 1.81 -6.06 -10.59
N GLY A 287 0.79 -5.74 -11.38
CA GLY A 287 0.67 -4.51 -12.17
C GLY A 287 1.46 -4.54 -13.46
N ILE A 288 2.05 -5.68 -13.80
CA ILE A 288 2.80 -5.86 -15.05
C ILE A 288 1.89 -6.62 -16.01
N GLY A 289 1.54 -6.00 -17.14
CA GLY A 289 0.83 -6.68 -18.22
C GLY A 289 1.63 -7.88 -18.75
N GLN A 290 0.94 -8.99 -19.00
CA GLN A 290 1.52 -10.23 -19.54
C GLN A 290 0.87 -10.55 -20.89
N ASP A 291 1.57 -11.32 -21.73
CA ASP A 291 1.01 -11.87 -22.97
C ASP A 291 0.42 -10.84 -23.95
N GLY A 292 0.98 -9.62 -23.96
CA GLY A 292 0.53 -8.52 -24.83
C GLY A 292 -0.55 -7.62 -24.20
N GLU A 293 -1.06 -7.98 -23.03
CA GLU A 293 -2.01 -7.17 -22.27
C GLU A 293 -1.33 -6.01 -21.54
N VAL A 294 -2.11 -4.98 -21.26
CA VAL A 294 -1.68 -3.74 -20.61
C VAL A 294 -2.09 -3.79 -19.15
N GLY A 295 -1.14 -3.64 -18.23
CA GLY A 295 -1.46 -3.55 -16.80
C GLY A 295 -2.17 -2.23 -16.46
N SER A 296 -2.91 -2.18 -15.37
CA SER A 296 -3.50 -0.92 -14.91
C SER A 296 -3.39 -0.74 -13.40
N HIS A 297 -3.20 0.51 -12.98
CA HIS A 297 -3.25 0.93 -11.58
C HIS A 297 -4.25 2.07 -11.42
N CYS A 298 -5.41 1.76 -10.86
CA CYS A 298 -6.39 2.73 -10.40
C CYS A 298 -6.02 3.19 -8.99
N LEU A 299 -5.73 4.47 -8.83
CA LEU A 299 -5.38 5.05 -7.54
C LEU A 299 -6.50 5.95 -7.02
N GLN A 300 -6.71 5.91 -5.70
CA GLN A 300 -7.31 7.05 -5.01
C GLN A 300 -6.56 8.32 -5.41
N HIS A 301 -7.32 9.41 -5.63
CA HIS A 301 -6.76 10.70 -5.96
C HIS A 301 -5.96 11.25 -4.77
N GLU A 302 -4.63 11.03 -4.81
CA GLU A 302 -3.62 11.51 -3.87
C GLU A 302 -2.27 11.66 -4.60
N VAL A 303 -1.64 12.83 -4.47
CA VAL A 303 -0.47 13.22 -5.28
C VAL A 303 0.74 12.34 -5.03
N PHE A 304 0.99 11.97 -3.77
CA PHE A 304 2.13 11.10 -3.45
C PHE A 304 1.90 9.64 -3.85
N LEU A 305 0.65 9.16 -3.94
CA LEU A 305 0.36 7.80 -4.44
C LEU A 305 0.74 7.67 -5.92
N ARG A 306 0.39 8.67 -6.74
CA ARG A 306 0.84 8.76 -8.14
C ARG A 306 2.36 8.73 -8.23
N GLY A 307 3.02 9.59 -7.45
CA GLY A 307 4.48 9.68 -7.41
C GLY A 307 5.13 8.34 -7.03
N ALA A 308 4.57 7.65 -6.04
CA ALA A 308 5.05 6.36 -5.56
C ALA A 308 4.87 5.25 -6.60
N CYS A 309 3.69 5.15 -7.19
CA CYS A 309 3.38 4.13 -8.19
C CYS A 309 4.21 4.34 -9.47
N ILE A 310 4.18 5.54 -10.07
CA ILE A 310 4.87 5.81 -11.33
C ILE A 310 6.38 5.59 -11.22
N THR A 311 6.97 5.87 -10.05
CA THR A 311 8.40 5.66 -9.80
C THR A 311 8.76 4.17 -9.89
N GLN A 312 7.94 3.29 -9.32
CA GLN A 312 8.21 1.85 -9.35
C GLN A 312 7.95 1.26 -10.73
N TYR A 313 6.92 1.76 -11.43
CA TYR A 313 6.49 1.23 -12.73
C TYR A 313 6.95 2.07 -13.93
N ALA A 314 7.90 2.98 -13.75
CA ALA A 314 8.38 3.91 -14.78
C ALA A 314 8.70 3.23 -16.12
N HIS A 315 9.34 2.07 -16.08
CA HIS A 315 9.68 1.30 -17.28
C HIS A 315 8.45 0.73 -18.00
N CYS A 316 7.42 0.31 -17.27
CA CYS A 316 6.16 -0.16 -17.84
C CYS A 316 5.40 1.01 -18.49
N VAL A 317 5.40 2.18 -17.83
CA VAL A 317 4.79 3.41 -18.34
C VAL A 317 5.50 3.89 -19.61
N LYS A 318 6.84 3.93 -19.64
CA LYS A 318 7.62 4.33 -20.83
C LYS A 318 7.38 3.45 -22.06
N ARG A 319 6.92 2.22 -21.85
CA ARG A 319 6.64 1.25 -22.92
C ARG A 319 5.16 1.15 -23.26
N ASP A 320 4.31 2.01 -22.69
CA ASP A 320 2.85 1.95 -22.82
C ASP A 320 2.23 0.59 -22.43
N ASN A 321 2.93 -0.17 -21.59
CA ASN A 321 2.51 -1.48 -21.07
C ASN A 321 1.79 -1.37 -19.72
N MET A 322 1.51 -0.15 -19.27
CA MET A 322 0.72 0.13 -18.07
C MET A 322 -0.08 1.42 -18.27
N ALA A 323 -1.30 1.46 -17.74
CA ALA A 323 -2.05 2.69 -17.48
C ALA A 323 -2.02 3.04 -15.99
N LEU A 324 -1.69 4.29 -15.66
CA LEU A 324 -1.81 4.82 -14.30
C LEU A 324 -2.93 5.84 -14.23
N LEU A 325 -3.88 5.67 -13.32
CA LEU A 325 -5.09 6.47 -13.27
C LEU A 325 -5.38 7.02 -11.89
N TYR A 326 -5.98 8.22 -11.84
CA TYR A 326 -6.78 8.64 -10.70
C TYR A 326 -8.24 8.31 -10.94
N VAL A 327 -8.93 7.95 -9.87
CA VAL A 327 -10.37 7.65 -9.87
C VAL A 327 -11.02 8.32 -8.66
N VAL A 328 -12.19 8.91 -8.88
CA VAL A 328 -13.05 9.51 -7.86
C VAL A 328 -14.50 9.17 -8.17
N GLY A 329 -15.28 8.83 -7.15
CA GLY A 329 -16.63 8.29 -7.32
C GLY A 329 -16.61 6.86 -7.89
N GLU A 330 -17.80 6.27 -8.05
CA GLU A 330 -17.96 4.91 -8.55
C GLU A 330 -19.23 4.80 -9.39
N THR A 331 -19.21 3.86 -10.34
CA THR A 331 -20.35 3.47 -11.17
C THR A 331 -20.56 1.97 -11.03
N LYS A 332 -21.80 1.51 -11.11
CA LYS A 332 -22.16 0.08 -10.91
C LYS A 332 -22.59 -0.63 -12.19
N SER A 333 -22.86 0.12 -13.24
CA SER A 333 -23.32 -0.42 -14.52
C SER A 333 -22.64 0.29 -15.68
N GLN A 334 -23.09 -0.05 -16.89
CA GLN A 334 -22.64 0.58 -18.12
C GLN A 334 -22.75 2.09 -18.04
N CYS A 335 -21.68 2.76 -18.47
CA CYS A 335 -21.49 4.17 -18.29
C CYS A 335 -21.77 4.92 -19.59
N THR A 336 -22.29 6.13 -19.45
CA THR A 336 -22.34 7.12 -20.54
C THR A 336 -21.33 8.21 -20.26
N HIS A 337 -20.56 8.58 -21.29
CA HIS A 337 -19.65 9.72 -21.18
C HIS A 337 -20.47 11.01 -21.09
N HIS A 338 -20.11 11.85 -20.13
CA HIS A 338 -20.77 13.13 -19.90
C HIS A 338 -19.91 14.31 -20.34
N SER A 339 -18.65 14.36 -19.89
CA SER A 339 -17.77 15.50 -20.19
C SER A 339 -16.29 15.15 -20.04
N THR A 340 -15.44 15.94 -20.70
CA THR A 340 -13.99 15.89 -20.53
C THR A 340 -13.45 17.30 -20.34
N ARG A 341 -12.61 17.51 -19.33
CA ARG A 341 -11.96 18.81 -19.06
C ARG A 341 -10.63 18.66 -18.34
N LYS A 342 -9.78 19.68 -18.46
CA LYS A 342 -8.51 19.75 -17.73
C LYS A 342 -8.72 20.29 -16.33
N LEU A 343 -8.12 19.65 -15.32
CA LEU A 343 -8.18 20.08 -13.92
C LEU A 343 -6.79 20.17 -13.28
N GLY A 344 -6.71 20.98 -12.23
CA GLY A 344 -5.55 21.08 -11.33
C GLY A 344 -4.34 21.79 -11.92
N TRP A 345 -3.29 21.90 -11.09
CA TRP A 345 -2.01 22.52 -11.48
C TRP A 345 -1.35 21.78 -12.66
N TRP A 346 -1.48 20.46 -12.69
CA TRP A 346 -0.89 19.62 -13.75
C TRP A 346 -1.74 19.55 -15.02
N GLN A 347 -2.92 20.19 -15.04
CA GLN A 347 -3.81 20.23 -16.21
C GLN A 347 -4.14 18.83 -16.75
N ASN A 348 -4.29 17.86 -15.84
CA ASN A 348 -4.63 16.49 -16.15
C ASN A 348 -6.00 16.43 -16.83
N LEU A 349 -6.17 15.55 -17.83
CA LEU A 349 -7.43 15.41 -18.57
C LEU A 349 -8.38 14.47 -17.81
N TRP A 350 -9.45 15.01 -17.25
CA TRP A 350 -10.46 14.27 -16.51
C TRP A 350 -11.68 13.97 -17.36
N HIS A 351 -12.15 12.74 -17.28
CA HIS A 351 -13.35 12.23 -17.92
C HIS A 351 -14.40 11.99 -16.85
N SER A 352 -15.61 12.49 -17.09
CA SER A 352 -16.78 12.28 -16.25
C SER A 352 -17.72 11.31 -16.94
N VAL A 353 -18.18 10.32 -16.20
CA VAL A 353 -19.15 9.34 -16.66
C VAL A 353 -20.26 9.15 -15.64
N THR A 354 -21.43 8.77 -16.12
CA THR A 354 -22.61 8.49 -15.30
C THR A 354 -23.20 7.15 -15.71
N ASP A 355 -23.60 6.33 -14.74
CA ASP A 355 -24.26 5.06 -14.99
C ASP A 355 -25.79 5.19 -15.11
N THR A 356 -26.46 4.10 -15.45
CA THR A 356 -27.92 4.09 -15.65
C THR A 356 -28.73 4.39 -14.38
N GLN A 357 -28.11 4.31 -13.20
CA GLN A 357 -28.72 4.61 -11.90
C GLN A 357 -28.39 6.04 -11.42
N GLY A 358 -27.65 6.82 -12.21
CA GLY A 358 -27.25 8.18 -11.88
C GLY A 358 -26.00 8.27 -11.00
N ASN A 359 -25.31 7.16 -10.70
CA ASN A 359 -24.03 7.22 -9.99
C ASN A 359 -22.98 7.82 -10.91
N GLN A 360 -22.10 8.65 -10.35
CA GLN A 360 -21.07 9.36 -11.12
C GLN A 360 -19.67 8.86 -10.75
N LYS A 361 -18.82 8.78 -11.78
CA LYS A 361 -17.39 8.54 -11.64
C LYS A 361 -16.63 9.53 -12.50
N ALA A 362 -15.50 9.97 -11.98
CA ALA A 362 -14.54 10.78 -12.68
C ALA A 362 -13.17 10.10 -12.63
N TYR A 363 -12.45 10.10 -13.75
CA TYR A 363 -11.12 9.52 -13.81
C TYR A 363 -10.20 10.32 -14.73
N SER A 364 -8.90 10.22 -14.47
CA SER A 364 -7.85 10.80 -15.31
C SER A 364 -6.78 9.75 -15.56
N VAL A 365 -6.47 9.48 -16.83
CA VAL A 365 -5.28 8.72 -17.21
C VAL A 365 -4.08 9.66 -17.07
N LEU A 366 -3.15 9.33 -16.18
CA LEU A 366 -2.03 10.20 -15.80
C LEU A 366 -0.79 9.97 -16.67
N CYS A 367 -0.56 8.72 -17.08
CA CYS A 367 0.53 8.32 -17.96
C CYS A 367 0.36 6.88 -18.46
N GLY A 368 1.07 6.57 -19.54
CA GLY A 368 1.08 5.26 -20.18
C GLY A 368 -0.14 5.05 -21.06
N ASN A 369 -0.68 3.84 -21.08
CA ASN A 369 -1.77 3.48 -21.97
C ASN A 369 -3.08 4.20 -21.61
N ASN A 370 -3.78 4.72 -22.62
CA ASN A 370 -5.02 5.47 -22.47
C ASN A 370 -6.25 4.79 -23.09
N ARG A 371 -6.12 3.53 -23.54
CA ARG A 371 -7.19 2.75 -24.18
C ARG A 371 -7.88 1.83 -23.17
N LEU A 372 -8.41 2.42 -22.10
CA LEU A 372 -9.21 1.71 -21.09
C LEU A 372 -10.65 2.17 -21.14
N ASP A 373 -11.57 1.22 -21.13
CA ASP A 373 -13.00 1.51 -21.04
C ASP A 373 -13.34 2.01 -19.63
N ALA A 374 -14.32 2.92 -19.53
CA ALA A 374 -14.70 3.52 -18.26
C ALA A 374 -15.16 2.45 -17.25
N GLU A 375 -15.80 1.39 -17.71
CA GLU A 375 -16.27 0.25 -16.92
C GLU A 375 -15.13 -0.55 -16.29
N GLN A 376 -13.94 -0.54 -16.89
CA GLN A 376 -12.76 -1.25 -16.39
C GLN A 376 -12.02 -0.48 -15.30
N ILE A 377 -12.41 0.77 -15.03
CA ILE A 377 -11.74 1.68 -14.09
C ILE A 377 -12.59 1.76 -12.82
N SER A 378 -12.05 1.30 -11.68
CA SER A 378 -12.77 1.29 -10.42
C SER A 378 -11.83 1.13 -9.22
N LEU A 379 -12.27 1.63 -8.07
CA LEU A 379 -11.70 1.39 -6.74
C LEU A 379 -12.65 0.56 -5.85
N SER A 380 -13.78 0.10 -6.39
CA SER A 380 -14.84 -0.62 -5.66
C SER A 380 -14.34 -1.84 -4.89
N THR A 381 -13.37 -2.58 -5.44
CA THR A 381 -12.78 -3.75 -4.77
C THR A 381 -12.01 -3.35 -3.51
N CYS A 382 -11.27 -2.23 -3.55
CA CYS A 382 -10.65 -1.66 -2.35
C CYS A 382 -11.70 -1.16 -1.35
N PHE A 383 -12.75 -0.47 -1.80
CA PHE A 383 -13.81 0.01 -0.90
C PHE A 383 -14.57 -1.13 -0.21
N ALA A 384 -14.81 -2.24 -0.92
CA ALA A 384 -15.38 -3.45 -0.33
C ALA A 384 -14.47 -4.04 0.76
N ALA A 385 -13.18 -4.17 0.48
CA ALA A 385 -12.20 -4.66 1.45
C ALA A 385 -12.03 -3.72 2.66
N ILE A 386 -12.04 -2.41 2.45
CA ILE A 386 -11.96 -1.40 3.53
C ILE A 386 -13.20 -1.48 4.42
N ARG A 387 -14.41 -1.53 3.84
CA ARG A 387 -15.65 -1.68 4.63
C ARG A 387 -15.61 -2.94 5.49
N TYR A 388 -15.20 -4.07 4.91
CA TYR A 388 -15.01 -5.32 5.68
C TYR A 388 -14.01 -5.12 6.83
N ILE A 389 -12.88 -4.46 6.57
CA ILE A 389 -11.88 -4.17 7.60
C ILE A 389 -12.43 -3.28 8.73
N GLU A 390 -13.15 -2.22 8.38
CA GLU A 390 -13.77 -1.30 9.34
C GLU A 390 -14.81 -2.01 10.21
N ASP A 391 -15.65 -2.85 9.60
CA ASP A 391 -16.63 -3.68 10.31
C ASP A 391 -15.94 -4.63 11.30
N GLN A 392 -14.83 -5.26 10.90
CA GLN A 392 -14.06 -6.15 11.77
C GLN A 392 -13.35 -5.40 12.91
N ILE A 393 -12.83 -4.20 12.65
CA ILE A 393 -12.22 -3.35 13.68
C ILE A 393 -13.27 -2.94 14.72
N ALA A 394 -14.45 -2.51 14.27
CA ALA A 394 -15.55 -2.09 15.12
C ALA A 394 -16.09 -3.28 15.93
N CYS A 395 -16.41 -4.38 15.25
CA CYS A 395 -16.98 -5.59 15.85
C CYS A 395 -16.08 -6.18 16.95
N HIS A 396 -14.76 -6.21 16.72
CA HIS A 396 -13.80 -6.80 17.66
C HIS A 396 -13.10 -5.77 18.56
N HIS A 397 -13.55 -4.51 18.55
CA HIS A 397 -12.98 -3.42 19.33
C HIS A 397 -11.45 -3.27 19.18
N LEU A 398 -10.93 -3.54 17.97
CA LEU A 398 -9.48 -3.56 17.74
C LEU A 398 -8.82 -2.20 17.91
N GLY A 399 -9.61 -1.12 17.81
CA GLY A 399 -9.17 0.24 18.10
C GLY A 399 -8.68 0.44 19.53
N GLU A 400 -8.96 -0.46 20.47
CA GLU A 400 -8.44 -0.39 21.84
C GLU A 400 -7.01 -0.92 21.96
N PHE A 401 -6.54 -1.68 20.97
CA PHE A 401 -5.22 -2.31 21.02
C PHE A 401 -4.06 -1.35 20.76
N THR A 402 -2.85 -1.84 21.07
CA THR A 402 -1.60 -1.17 20.68
C THR A 402 -1.45 -1.16 19.15
N PRO A 403 -0.73 -0.19 18.57
CA PRO A 403 -0.60 -0.11 17.12
C PRO A 403 0.04 -1.37 16.51
N THR A 404 0.95 -2.03 17.25
CA THR A 404 1.57 -3.29 16.83
C THR A 404 0.57 -4.43 16.70
N ARG A 405 -0.35 -4.59 17.67
CA ARG A 405 -1.40 -5.62 17.61
C ARG A 405 -2.36 -5.37 16.45
N VAL A 406 -2.79 -4.12 16.28
CA VAL A 406 -3.62 -3.71 15.13
C VAL A 406 -2.89 -4.04 13.82
N ASN A 407 -1.66 -3.58 13.64
CA ASN A 407 -0.86 -3.85 12.45
C ASN A 407 -0.68 -5.36 12.13
N HIS A 408 -0.55 -6.20 13.17
CA HIS A 408 -0.48 -7.65 12.98
C HIS A 408 -1.82 -8.26 12.53
N LEU A 409 -2.92 -7.87 13.19
CA LEU A 409 -4.26 -8.40 12.91
C LEU A 409 -4.82 -7.89 11.57
N MET A 410 -4.41 -6.71 11.10
CA MET A 410 -4.82 -6.18 9.79
C MET A 410 -4.52 -7.14 8.63
N ALA A 411 -3.37 -7.83 8.67
CA ALA A 411 -3.05 -8.82 7.66
C ALA A 411 -3.99 -10.04 7.72
N LEU A 412 -4.42 -10.45 8.91
CA LEU A 412 -5.40 -11.52 9.10
C LEU A 412 -6.76 -11.13 8.55
N ILE A 413 -7.23 -9.91 8.86
CA ILE A 413 -8.53 -9.42 8.37
C ILE A 413 -8.55 -9.38 6.84
N ALA A 414 -7.49 -8.85 6.21
CA ALA A 414 -7.36 -8.86 4.74
C ALA A 414 -7.36 -10.29 4.15
N GLN A 415 -6.74 -11.24 4.86
CA GLN A 415 -6.72 -12.64 4.43
C GLN A 415 -8.07 -13.34 4.65
N ASN A 416 -8.82 -12.99 5.70
CA ASN A 416 -10.18 -13.48 5.93
C ASN A 416 -11.13 -12.96 4.85
N PHE A 417 -11.04 -11.66 4.49
CA PHE A 417 -11.78 -11.10 3.36
C PHE A 417 -11.58 -11.92 2.07
N ASN A 418 -10.33 -12.23 1.72
CA ASN A 418 -10.06 -13.07 0.54
C ASN A 418 -10.62 -14.50 0.67
N GLN A 419 -10.71 -15.05 1.89
CA GLN A 419 -11.33 -16.36 2.08
C GLN A 419 -12.83 -16.29 1.87
N ASP A 420 -13.49 -15.32 2.50
CA ASP A 420 -14.94 -15.15 2.44
C ASP A 420 -15.39 -14.87 1.00
N LEU A 421 -14.63 -14.04 0.26
CA LEU A 421 -14.89 -13.75 -1.15
C LEU A 421 -14.91 -15.01 -2.03
N ARG A 422 -14.00 -15.96 -1.79
CA ARG A 422 -13.93 -17.23 -2.53
C ARG A 422 -15.02 -18.23 -2.16
N PHE A 423 -15.78 -17.98 -1.10
CA PHE A 423 -16.93 -18.80 -0.70
C PHE A 423 -18.26 -18.20 -1.18
N GLU A 424 -18.25 -16.97 -1.72
CA GLU A 424 -19.42 -16.33 -2.34
C GLU A 424 -19.54 -16.63 -3.85
N ASP A 425 -18.42 -16.98 -4.51
CA ASP A 425 -18.34 -17.52 -5.88
C ASP A 425 -18.60 -19.04 -5.92
#